data_AF-A0A7S3URJ8-F1
#
_entry.id   AF-A0A7S3URJ8-F1
#
_cell.length_a   1.000
_cell.length_b   1.000
_cell.length_c   1.000
_cell.angle_alpha   90.00
_cell.angle_beta   90.00
_cell.angle_gamma   90.00
#
_symmetry.space_group_name_H-M   'P 1'
#
loop_
_entity.id
_entity.type
_entity.pdbx_description
1 polymer ?
#
loop_
_entity_poly.entity_id
_entity_poly.type
_entity_poly.pdbx_seq_one_letter_code
_entity_poly.pdbx_strand_id
1 'polypeptide(L)'
;YGEWNAVYNALSFGIAAMGSATVFFWLQLGNVSKNYRTALTITGIVTWIATYHYFRIFNSWVEAFDVNEVGGAYSVKVSGTPFNDAYRYVDWLLTVPLLLIELILGMKLPA
;
A
#
# COMPACT_ATOMS: atom_id res chain seq x y z
N TYR A 1 -24.16 -0.79 1.39
CA TYR A 1 -23.47 -0.45 0.13
C TYR A 1 -22.53 0.74 0.27
N GLY A 2 -23.01 1.92 0.71
CA GLY A 2 -22.18 3.13 0.79
C GLY A 2 -20.87 2.96 1.59
N GLU A 3 -20.94 2.37 2.78
CA GLU A 3 -19.75 2.07 3.59
C GLU A 3 -18.78 1.11 2.89
N TRP A 4 -19.31 0.03 2.30
CA TRP A 4 -18.49 -0.92 1.53
C TRP A 4 -17.78 -0.25 0.36
N ASN A 5 -18.50 0.60 -0.38
CA ASN A 5 -17.96 1.32 -1.52
C ASN A 5 -16.91 2.35 -1.08
N ALA A 6 -17.09 2.99 0.07
CA ALA A 6 -16.10 3.91 0.61
C ALA A 6 -14.76 3.20 0.91
N VAL A 7 -14.81 2.04 1.57
CA VAL A 7 -13.61 1.23 1.87
C VAL A 7 -12.96 0.71 0.58
N TYR A 8 -13.77 0.19 -0.34
CA TYR A 8 -13.31 -0.26 -1.66
C TYR A 8 -12.51 0.83 -2.38
N ASN A 9 -13.06 2.04 -2.48
CA ASN A 9 -12.40 3.16 -3.16
C ASN A 9 -11.16 3.65 -2.40
N ALA A 10 -11.18 3.65 -1.07
CA ALA A 10 -10.02 4.02 -0.26
C ALA A 10 -8.84 3.04 -0.46
N LEU A 11 -9.12 1.74 -0.49
CA LEU A 11 -8.10 0.72 -0.76
C LEU A 11 -7.58 0.82 -2.19
N SER A 12 -8.46 1.03 -3.18
CA SER A 12 -8.07 1.27 -4.57
C SER A 12 -7.20 2.52 -4.72
N PHE A 13 -7.54 3.60 -4.01
CA PHE A 13 -6.72 4.80 -3.94
C PHE A 13 -5.34 4.51 -3.35
N GLY A 14 -5.26 3.72 -2.28
CA GLY A 14 -4.00 3.28 -1.68
C GLY A 14 -3.09 2.56 -2.68
N ILE A 15 -3.63 1.62 -3.47
CA ILE A 15 -2.87 0.93 -4.53
C ILE A 15 -2.32 1.92 -5.55
N ALA A 16 -3.18 2.79 -6.08
CA ALA A 16 -2.80 3.76 -7.09
C ALA A 16 -1.73 4.74 -6.58
N ALA A 17 -1.89 5.23 -5.35
CA ALA A 17 -0.97 6.17 -4.73
C ALA A 17 0.41 5.54 -4.50
N MET A 18 0.47 4.35 -3.88
CA MET A 18 1.74 3.67 -3.58
C MET A 18 2.47 3.24 -4.86
N GLY A 19 1.73 2.74 -5.86
CA GLY A 19 2.31 2.32 -7.13
C GLY A 19 2.87 3.50 -7.92
N SER A 20 2.14 4.62 -7.94
CA SER A 20 2.61 5.86 -8.58
C SER A 20 3.83 6.45 -7.87
N ALA A 21 3.84 6.42 -6.53
CA ALA A 21 4.98 6.87 -5.74
C ALA A 21 6.25 6.03 -6.03
N THR A 22 6.09 4.71 -6.14
CA THR A 22 7.19 3.78 -6.52
C THR A 22 7.85 4.24 -7.83
N VAL A 23 7.03 4.42 -8.87
CA VAL A 23 7.50 4.84 -10.20
C VAL A 23 8.19 6.20 -10.11
N PHE A 24 7.58 7.16 -9.41
CA PHE A 24 8.14 8.50 -9.22
C PHE A 24 9.52 8.47 -8.57
N PHE A 25 9.68 7.74 -7.45
CA PHE A 25 10.95 7.69 -6.72
C PHE A 25 12.07 7.06 -7.54
N TRP A 26 11.80 5.98 -8.26
CA TRP A 26 12.81 5.35 -9.11
C TRP A 26 13.17 6.21 -10.34
N LEU A 27 12.21 6.91 -10.95
CA LEU A 27 12.52 7.87 -12.02
C LEU A 27 13.35 9.06 -11.50
N GLN A 28 13.20 9.46 -10.24
CA GLN A 28 13.97 10.55 -9.64
C GLN A 28 15.40 10.19 -9.23
N LEU A 29 15.85 8.93 -9.35
CA LEU A 29 17.20 8.52 -8.96
C LEU A 29 18.31 9.31 -9.68
N GLY A 30 18.08 9.70 -10.93
CA GLY A 30 19.02 10.52 -11.71
C GLY A 30 19.15 11.95 -11.19
N ASN A 31 18.10 12.47 -10.55
CA ASN A 31 17.96 13.87 -10.15
C ASN A 31 18.39 14.16 -8.70
N VAL A 32 18.84 13.14 -7.97
CA VAL A 32 19.36 13.30 -6.60
C VAL A 32 20.88 13.04 -6.55
N SER A 33 21.55 13.72 -5.61
CA SER A 33 22.98 13.51 -5.40
C SER A 33 23.28 12.07 -5.00
N LYS A 34 24.46 11.56 -5.35
CA LYS A 34 24.84 10.16 -5.15
C LYS A 34 24.64 9.67 -3.72
N ASN A 35 24.83 10.55 -2.74
CA ASN A 35 24.70 10.24 -1.31
C ASN A 35 23.25 9.91 -0.87
N TYR A 36 22.23 10.37 -1.60
CA TYR A 36 20.83 10.13 -1.26
C TYR A 36 20.16 9.06 -2.12
N ARG A 37 20.84 8.54 -3.16
CA ARG A 37 20.26 7.57 -4.08
C ARG A 37 19.84 6.28 -3.39
N THR A 38 20.66 5.78 -2.46
CA THR A 38 20.31 4.57 -1.70
C THR A 38 19.05 4.77 -0.87
N ALA A 39 18.93 5.90 -0.17
CA ALA A 39 17.73 6.23 0.59
C ALA A 39 16.49 6.31 -0.32
N LEU A 40 16.59 7.01 -1.45
CA LEU A 40 15.47 7.13 -2.41
C LEU A 40 15.09 5.79 -3.05
N THR A 41 16.07 4.91 -3.33
CA THR A 41 15.80 3.55 -3.80
C THR A 41 15.02 2.76 -2.77
N ILE A 42 15.37 2.87 -1.48
CA ILE A 42 14.65 2.21 -0.38
C ILE A 42 13.22 2.74 -0.30
N THR A 43 13.00 4.05 -0.44
CA THR A 43 11.65 4.64 -0.46
C THR A 43 10.80 4.05 -1.60
N GLY A 44 11.39 3.88 -2.79
CA GLY A 44 10.74 3.19 -3.91
C GLY A 44 10.40 1.73 -3.60
N ILE A 45 11.29 1.00 -2.93
CA ILE A 45 11.04 -0.39 -2.49
C ILE A 45 9.91 -0.44 -1.44
N VAL A 46 9.91 0.47 -0.46
CA VAL A 46 8.87 0.54 0.58
C VAL A 46 7.50 0.76 -0.04
N THR A 47 7.39 1.74 -0.94
CA THR A 47 6.12 2.02 -1.63
C THR A 47 5.69 0.88 -2.55
N TRP A 48 6.64 0.15 -3.14
CA TRP A 48 6.32 -1.04 -3.93
C TRP A 48 5.76 -2.18 -3.08
N ILE A 49 6.39 -2.47 -1.94
CA ILE A 49 5.92 -3.47 -0.97
C ILE A 49 4.51 -3.09 -0.49
N ALA A 50 4.29 -1.81 -0.16
CA ALA A 50 2.98 -1.31 0.25
C ALA A 50 1.94 -1.49 -0.87
N THR A 51 2.29 -1.20 -2.13
CA THR A 51 1.40 -1.40 -3.30
C THR A 51 0.92 -2.84 -3.40
N TYR A 52 1.84 -3.81 -3.32
CA TYR A 52 1.52 -5.23 -3.34
C TYR A 52 0.57 -5.61 -2.19
N HIS A 53 0.85 -5.16 -0.96
CA HIS A 53 0.00 -5.48 0.19
C HIS A 53 -1.37 -4.82 0.10
N TYR A 54 -1.48 -3.57 -0.37
CA TYR A 54 -2.78 -2.96 -0.63
C TYR A 54 -3.58 -3.71 -1.69
N PHE A 55 -2.93 -4.27 -2.72
CA PHE A 55 -3.59 -5.14 -3.69
C PHE A 55 -4.13 -6.42 -3.04
N ARG A 56 -3.37 -7.06 -2.15
CA ARG A 56 -3.83 -8.24 -1.38
C ARG A 56 -4.98 -7.90 -0.43
N ILE A 57 -4.89 -6.77 0.27
CA ILE A 57 -5.94 -6.30 1.18
C ILE A 57 -7.22 -5.98 0.42
N PHE A 58 -7.11 -5.31 -0.74
CA PHE A 58 -8.24 -5.00 -1.60
C PHE A 58 -8.95 -6.26 -2.09
N ASN A 59 -8.21 -7.27 -2.56
CA ASN A 59 -8.82 -8.53 -2.98
C ASN A 59 -9.50 -9.24 -1.80
N SER A 60 -8.85 -9.27 -0.63
CA SER A 60 -9.46 -9.85 0.57
C SER A 60 -10.72 -9.09 1.02
N TRP A 61 -10.77 -7.76 0.83
CA TRP A 61 -11.96 -6.96 1.09
C TRP A 61 -13.10 -7.32 0.13
N VAL A 62 -12.81 -7.43 -1.16
CA VAL A 62 -13.80 -7.82 -2.18
C VAL A 62 -14.32 -9.24 -1.91
N GLU A 63 -13.45 -10.18 -1.55
CA GLU A 63 -13.81 -11.58 -1.28
C GLU A 63 -14.63 -11.76 0.02
N ALA A 64 -14.50 -10.85 0.99
CA ALA A 64 -15.19 -10.94 2.28
C ALA A 64 -16.68 -10.55 2.23
N PHE A 65 -17.13 -9.92 1.14
CA PHE A 65 -18.50 -9.42 1.01
C PHE A 65 -19.13 -9.79 -0.34
N ASP A 66 -20.35 -10.30 -0.28
CA ASP A 66 -21.21 -10.45 -1.45
C ASP A 66 -22.00 -9.16 -1.68
N VAL A 67 -21.72 -8.48 -2.79
CA VAL A 67 -22.42 -7.26 -3.19
C VAL A 67 -23.31 -7.56 -4.38
N ASN A 68 -24.63 -7.52 -4.18
CA ASN A 68 -25.61 -7.84 -5.22
C ASN A 68 -26.65 -6.74 -5.32
N GLU A 69 -27.10 -6.46 -6.55
CA GLU A 69 -28.22 -5.56 -6.80
C GLU A 69 -29.54 -6.35 -6.70
N VAL A 70 -30.46 -5.88 -5.87
CA VAL A 70 -31.80 -6.46 -5.71
C VAL A 70 -32.82 -5.33 -5.79
N GLY A 71 -33.63 -5.33 -6.84
CA GLY A 71 -34.71 -4.35 -7.02
C GLY A 71 -34.25 -2.89 -7.14
N GLY A 72 -33.09 -2.64 -7.76
CA GLY A 72 -32.52 -1.30 -7.93
C GLY A 72 -31.74 -0.77 -6.72
N ALA A 73 -31.55 -1.59 -5.68
CA ALA A 73 -30.73 -1.26 -4.52
C ALA A 73 -29.63 -2.30 -4.31
N TYR A 74 -28.43 -1.85 -3.92
CA TYR A 74 -27.32 -2.74 -3.60
C TYR A 74 -27.42 -3.25 -2.15
N SER A 75 -27.48 -4.58 -2.02
CA SER A 75 -27.33 -5.29 -0.75
C SER A 75 -25.89 -5.76 -0.57
N VAL A 76 -25.35 -5.61 0.65
CA VAL A 76 -24.02 -6.09 1.03
C VAL A 76 -24.19 -7.12 2.13
N LYS A 77 -23.66 -8.32 1.93
CA LYS A 77 -23.68 -9.41 2.91
C LYS A 77 -22.27 -9.95 3.11
N VAL A 78 -22.01 -10.55 4.26
CA VAL A 78 -20.74 -11.25 4.51
C VAL A 78 -20.75 -12.55 3.71
N SER A 79 -19.68 -12.82 2.95
CA SER A 79 -19.58 -14.02 2.09
C SER A 79 -19.24 -15.30 2.87
N GLY A 80 -18.73 -15.15 4.09
CA GLY A 80 -18.20 -16.24 4.91
C GLY A 80 -16.68 -16.41 4.80
N THR A 81 -16.04 -15.82 3.78
CA THR A 81 -14.58 -15.70 3.72
C THR A 81 -14.14 -14.54 4.61
N PRO A 82 -13.24 -14.75 5.58
CA PRO A 82 -12.81 -13.67 6.46
C PRO A 82 -11.92 -12.66 5.72
N PHE A 83 -12.09 -11.38 6.05
CA PHE A 83 -11.12 -10.35 5.69
C PHE A 83 -9.80 -10.60 6.43
N ASN A 84 -8.69 -10.60 5.70
CA ASN A 84 -7.37 -10.91 6.23
C ASN A 84 -6.57 -9.62 6.47
N ASP A 85 -6.56 -9.16 7.71
CA ASP A 85 -5.81 -7.99 8.17
C ASP A 85 -4.30 -8.25 8.36
N ALA A 86 -3.87 -9.51 8.44
CA ALA A 86 -2.47 -9.89 8.61
C ALA A 86 -1.56 -9.38 7.48
N TYR A 87 -2.10 -9.16 6.27
CA TYR A 87 -1.35 -8.53 5.17
C TYR A 87 -0.76 -7.17 5.58
N ARG A 88 -1.46 -6.39 6.42
CA ARG A 88 -0.96 -5.10 6.90
C ARG A 88 0.22 -5.27 7.88
N TYR A 89 0.17 -6.31 8.70
CA TYR A 89 1.25 -6.60 9.66
C TYR A 89 2.50 -7.09 8.96
N VAL A 90 2.36 -7.91 7.91
CA VAL A 90 3.50 -8.35 7.08
C VAL A 90 4.09 -7.18 6.29
N ASP A 91 3.26 -6.27 5.76
CA ASP A 91 3.72 -5.01 5.16
C ASP A 91 4.60 -4.22 6.14
N TRP A 92 4.13 -4.02 7.38
CA TRP A 92 4.90 -3.31 8.40
C TRP A 92 6.20 -4.01 8.79
N LEU A 93 6.19 -5.34 8.93
CA LEU A 93 7.38 -6.10 9.24
C LEU A 93 8.51 -5.84 8.22
N LEU A 94 8.15 -5.67 6.94
CA LEU A 94 9.10 -5.39 5.87
C LEU A 94 9.44 -3.89 5.75
N THR A 95 8.45 -3.02 5.86
CA THR A 95 8.60 -1.59 5.57
C THR A 95 9.17 -0.80 6.75
N VAL A 96 8.82 -1.12 8.00
CA VAL A 96 9.30 -0.35 9.17
C VAL A 96 10.83 -0.37 9.29
N PRO A 97 11.53 -1.52 9.20
CA PRO A 97 13.00 -1.53 9.24
C PRO A 97 13.63 -0.73 8.08
N LEU A 98 13.06 -0.82 6.88
CA LEU A 98 13.53 -0.08 5.71
C LEU A 98 13.37 1.43 5.88
N LEU A 99 12.22 1.88 6.41
CA LEU A 99 11.95 3.28 6.73
C LEU A 99 12.95 3.83 7.76
N LEU A 100 13.34 3.02 8.75
CA LEU A 100 14.38 3.42 9.72
C LEU A 100 15.77 3.52 9.06
N ILE A 101 16.11 2.58 8.16
CA ILE A 101 17.38 2.59 7.43
C ILE A 101 17.46 3.80 6.50
N GLU A 102 16.43 4.09 5.71
CA GLU A 102 16.45 5.25 4.79
C GLU A 102 16.59 6.58 5.56
N LEU A 103 15.98 6.68 6.74
CA LEU A 103 16.09 7.87 7.59
C LEU A 103 17.54 8.10 8.04
N ILE A 104 18.21 7.05 8.54
CA ILE A 104 19.61 7.12 8.95
C ILE A 104 20.50 7.53 7.77
N LEU A 105 20.28 6.95 6.59
CA LEU A 105 21.02 7.29 5.37
C LEU A 105 20.77 8.74 4.92
N GLY A 106 19.55 9.27 5.14
CA GLY A 106 19.21 10.65 4.83
C GLY A 106 19.82 11.68 5.79
N MET A 107 19.93 11.35 7.08
CA MET A 107 20.36 12.28 8.13
C MET A 107 21.87 12.55 8.16
N LYS A 108 22.70 11.74 7.49
CA LYS A 108 24.18 11.89 7.47
C LYS A 108 24.77 12.05 8.88
N LEU A 109 24.38 11.17 9.80
CA LEU A 109 24.86 11.23 11.18
C LEU A 109 26.41 11.18 11.20
N PRO A 110 27.07 12.03 12.01
CA PRO A 110 28.51 11.95 12.20
C PRO A 110 28.88 10.60 12.83
N ALA A 111 30.07 10.10 12.48
CA ALA A 111 30.65 8.89 13.06
C ALA A 111 30.99 9.08 14.53
#